data_AF-K2DNW0-F1
#
_entry.id   AF-K2DNW0-F1
#
_cell.length_a   1.000
_cell.length_b   1.000
_cell.length_c   1.000
_cell.angle_alpha   90.00
_cell.angle_beta   90.00
_cell.angle_gamma   90.00
#
_symmetry.space_group_name_H-M   'P 1'
#
loop_
_entity.id
_entity.type
_entity.pdbx_description
1 polymer ?
#
loop_
_entity_poly.entity_id
_entity_poly.type
_entity_poly.pdbx_seq_one_letter_code
_entity_poly.pdbx_strand_id
1 'polypeptide(L)'
;MKLQSLLKKIKDEEGIKSPKPVAAPITVVQKKEQEAQEVHDEAKDVVGKLKTQSEELTDEIIRLRKNIQTTSSPGAGSETQTRLLKNLENKQQTVEENYRVLSRGIQSLKSTPSGDTAGSSTLNLDNYPTDHLEPNTLRGVVKGSEGKVLTDVLLIVKNEREEPVRALKTDSLGRFELLSKLSNGKYSIEVKPSDEMKLSFEKISVELKGEVVPPFVISGK
;
A
#
# COMPACT_ATOMS: atom_id res chain seq x y z
N MET A 1 7.07 29.94 30.52
CA MET A 1 7.85 28.87 31.19
C MET A 1 7.74 27.48 30.54
N LYS A 2 6.68 27.10 29.79
CA LYS A 2 6.56 25.73 29.21
C LYS A 2 7.42 25.44 27.97
N LEU A 3 7.78 26.47 27.18
CA LEU A 3 8.55 26.26 25.94
C LEU A 3 10.04 25.95 26.18
N GLN A 4 10.64 26.55 27.21
CA GLN A 4 12.04 26.29 27.59
C GLN A 4 12.23 24.90 28.23
N SER A 5 11.19 24.37 28.87
CA SER A 5 11.16 23.01 29.41
C SER A 5 11.13 21.94 28.30
N LEU A 6 10.49 22.23 27.17
CA LEU A 6 10.40 21.32 26.03
C LEU A 6 11.70 21.30 25.21
N LEU A 7 12.34 22.46 25.03
CA LEU A 7 13.64 22.56 24.33
C LEU A 7 14.77 21.87 25.09
N LYS A 8 14.75 21.90 26.42
CA LYS A 8 15.73 21.18 27.25
C LYS A 8 15.58 19.66 27.12
N LYS A 9 14.34 19.18 26.99
CA LYS A 9 14.04 17.74 26.87
C LYS A 9 14.46 17.16 25.51
N ILE A 10 14.29 17.92 24.43
CA ILE A 10 14.77 17.53 23.09
C ILE A 10 16.31 17.52 23.03
N LYS A 11 16.98 18.46 23.73
CA LYS A 11 18.45 18.55 23.76
C LYS A 11 19.11 17.43 24.59
N ASP A 12 18.41 16.89 25.58
CA ASP A 12 18.87 15.77 26.39
C ASP A 12 18.54 14.40 25.74
N GLU A 13 17.53 14.34 24.85
CA GLU A 13 17.15 13.13 24.09
C GLU A 13 17.92 12.97 22.77
N GLU A 14 18.34 14.06 22.11
CA GLU A 14 19.20 14.05 20.90
C GLU A 14 20.70 14.12 21.28
N GLY A 15 21.17 13.10 22.01
CA GLY A 15 22.58 12.93 22.32
C GLY A 15 23.39 12.45 21.12
N ILE A 16 23.73 13.36 20.20
CA ILE A 16 24.78 13.12 19.18
C ILE A 16 26.12 12.92 19.92
N LYS A 17 26.59 11.67 19.98
CA LYS A 17 27.99 11.35 20.23
C LYS A 17 28.52 10.52 19.06
N SER A 18 29.42 11.11 18.28
CA SER A 18 30.31 10.37 17.39
C SER A 18 31.14 9.37 18.20
N PRO A 19 31.45 8.18 17.66
CA PRO A 19 32.87 7.86 17.47
C PRO A 19 33.17 6.98 16.24
N LYS A 20 34.39 7.14 15.69
CA LYS A 20 35.09 6.19 14.81
C LYS A 20 36.06 5.34 15.68
N PRO A 21 36.74 4.30 15.14
CA PRO A 21 36.30 2.92 14.92
C PRO A 21 37.02 1.91 15.86
N VAL A 22 36.36 0.85 16.34
CA VAL A 22 37.06 -0.37 16.84
C VAL A 22 36.22 -1.62 16.58
N ALA A 23 36.90 -2.66 16.09
CA ALA A 23 36.42 -3.98 15.72
C ALA A 23 35.94 -4.85 16.90
N ALA A 24 34.88 -5.63 16.69
CA ALA A 24 34.69 -7.04 17.08
C ALA A 24 33.18 -7.43 17.01
N PRO A 25 32.84 -8.72 16.83
CA PRO A 25 31.60 -9.14 16.17
C PRO A 25 30.48 -9.61 17.12
N ILE A 26 29.25 -9.64 16.59
CA ILE A 26 28.06 -10.39 17.04
C ILE A 26 27.32 -9.84 18.28
N THR A 27 26.11 -9.28 18.05
CA THR A 27 24.80 -9.64 18.66
C THR A 27 23.77 -8.58 18.24
N VAL A 28 23.21 -8.68 17.03
CA VAL A 28 22.12 -7.80 16.54
C VAL A 28 21.14 -8.64 15.73
N VAL A 29 20.40 -9.53 16.38
CA VAL A 29 19.31 -10.28 15.72
C VAL A 29 17.99 -10.16 16.51
N GLN A 30 18.02 -10.05 17.85
CA GLN A 30 16.80 -10.11 18.66
C GLN A 30 15.97 -8.82 18.74
N LYS A 31 16.51 -7.64 18.40
CA LYS A 31 15.76 -6.37 18.53
C LYS A 31 14.83 -6.06 17.35
N LYS A 32 15.06 -6.64 16.16
CA LYS A 32 14.22 -6.42 14.97
C LYS A 32 12.97 -7.31 14.92
N GLU A 33 12.98 -8.47 15.57
CA GLU A 33 11.82 -9.36 15.63
C GLU A 33 10.72 -8.83 16.56
N GLN A 34 11.09 -8.23 17.70
CA GLN A 34 10.09 -7.66 18.62
C GLN A 34 9.36 -6.46 18.01
N GLU A 35 10.04 -5.54 17.33
CA GLU A 35 9.41 -4.40 16.63
C GLU A 35 8.54 -4.88 15.45
N ALA A 36 8.96 -5.89 14.69
CA ALA A 36 8.16 -6.44 13.58
C ALA A 36 6.90 -7.17 14.07
N GLN A 37 6.97 -7.82 15.24
CA GLN A 37 5.87 -8.58 15.83
C GLN A 37 4.85 -7.65 16.51
N GLU A 38 5.30 -6.57 17.14
CA GLU A 38 4.45 -5.54 17.74
C GLU A 38 3.67 -4.74 16.68
N VAL A 39 4.32 -4.39 15.56
CA VAL A 39 3.66 -3.75 14.39
C VAL A 39 2.62 -4.67 13.75
N HIS A 40 2.87 -5.98 13.70
CA HIS A 40 1.92 -6.95 13.16
C HIS A 40 0.66 -7.09 14.04
N ASP A 41 0.82 -7.09 15.36
CA ASP A 41 -0.30 -7.18 16.29
C ASP A 41 -1.13 -5.89 16.33
N GLU A 42 -0.49 -4.73 16.24
CA GLU A 42 -1.16 -3.44 16.08
C GLU A 42 -1.94 -3.36 14.75
N ALA A 43 -1.34 -3.80 13.65
CA ALA A 43 -2.01 -3.84 12.35
C ALA A 43 -3.23 -4.78 12.35
N LYS A 44 -3.15 -5.90 13.06
CA LYS A 44 -4.27 -6.85 13.23
C LYS A 44 -5.41 -6.25 14.06
N ASP A 45 -5.09 -5.51 15.13
CA ASP A 45 -6.07 -4.80 15.95
C ASP A 45 -6.78 -3.68 15.17
N VAL A 46 -6.03 -2.88 14.41
CA VAL A 46 -6.58 -1.83 13.54
C VAL A 46 -7.50 -2.41 12.47
N VAL A 47 -7.12 -3.52 11.83
CA VAL A 47 -7.98 -4.23 10.87
C VAL A 47 -9.25 -4.76 11.56
N GLY A 48 -9.13 -5.32 12.77
CA GLY A 48 -10.29 -5.75 13.56
C GLY A 48 -11.27 -4.60 13.82
N LYS A 49 -10.76 -3.45 14.27
CA LYS A 49 -11.56 -2.23 14.51
C LYS A 49 -12.20 -1.70 13.23
N LEU A 50 -11.46 -1.67 12.11
CA LEU A 50 -12.01 -1.26 10.81
C LEU A 50 -13.11 -2.20 10.32
N LYS A 51 -12.98 -3.51 10.55
CA LYS A 51 -14.01 -4.50 10.23
C LYS A 51 -15.30 -4.22 11.00
N THR A 52 -15.20 -4.04 12.31
CA THR A 52 -16.34 -3.70 13.17
C THR A 52 -16.99 -2.40 12.72
N GLN A 53 -16.21 -1.36 12.44
CA GLN A 53 -16.73 -0.08 11.95
C GLN A 53 -17.43 -0.22 10.59
N SER A 54 -16.91 -1.06 9.69
CA SER A 54 -17.55 -1.33 8.39
C SER A 54 -18.89 -2.07 8.56
N GLU A 55 -18.97 -3.02 9.48
CA GLU A 55 -20.21 -3.74 9.81
C GLU A 55 -21.25 -2.80 10.43
N GLU A 56 -20.85 -1.97 11.40
CA GLU A 56 -21.73 -0.97 12.03
C GLU A 56 -22.27 0.06 11.02
N LEU A 57 -21.43 0.56 10.12
CA LEU A 57 -21.85 1.47 9.05
C LEU A 57 -22.85 0.82 8.10
N THR A 58 -22.68 -0.48 7.82
CA THR A 58 -23.60 -1.26 6.98
C THR A 58 -24.98 -1.35 7.63
N ASP A 59 -25.02 -1.69 8.90
CA ASP A 59 -26.26 -1.78 9.67
C ASP A 59 -26.98 -0.43 9.76
N GLU A 60 -26.23 0.66 9.95
CA GLU A 60 -26.80 2.01 10.01
C GLU A 60 -27.37 2.44 8.65
N ILE A 61 -26.72 2.11 7.53
CA ILE A 61 -27.25 2.34 6.18
C ILE A 61 -28.55 1.57 5.96
N ILE A 62 -28.62 0.31 6.39
CA ILE A 62 -29.84 -0.51 6.29
C ILE A 62 -30.98 0.11 7.10
N ARG A 63 -30.70 0.58 8.32
CA ARG A 63 -31.68 1.28 9.17
C ARG A 63 -32.16 2.58 8.55
N LEU A 64 -31.25 3.41 8.06
CA LEU A 64 -31.59 4.68 7.39
C LEU A 64 -32.43 4.44 6.15
N ARG A 65 -32.09 3.44 5.33
CA ARG A 65 -32.89 3.05 4.15
C ARG A 65 -34.31 2.65 4.55
N LYS A 66 -34.46 1.83 5.60
CA LYS A 66 -35.77 1.40 6.10
C LYS A 66 -36.59 2.58 6.62
N ASN A 67 -35.97 3.50 7.37
CA ASN A 67 -36.63 4.70 7.88
C ASN A 67 -37.06 5.65 6.76
N ILE A 68 -36.22 5.87 5.75
CA ILE A 68 -36.60 6.67 4.56
C ILE A 68 -37.80 6.01 3.88
N GLN A 69 -37.80 4.68 3.70
CA GLN A 69 -38.88 3.97 3.02
C GLN A 69 -40.21 3.97 3.80
N THR A 70 -40.17 3.98 5.14
CA THR A 70 -41.38 4.05 5.98
C THR A 70 -41.89 5.47 6.22
N THR A 71 -41.06 6.50 6.03
CA THR A 71 -41.43 7.92 6.25
C THR A 71 -41.65 8.71 4.95
N SER A 72 -41.41 8.12 3.78
CA SER A 72 -41.54 8.80 2.47
C SER A 72 -43.00 9.01 2.05
N SER A 73 -43.51 10.22 2.29
CA SER A 73 -44.54 10.87 1.45
C SER A 73 -43.81 11.71 0.37
N PRO A 74 -44.31 11.80 -0.88
CA PRO A 74 -43.58 12.43 -1.98
C PRO A 74 -43.44 13.94 -1.78
N GLY A 75 -42.26 14.40 -1.35
CA GLY A 75 -41.92 15.82 -1.15
C GLY A 75 -40.41 16.04 -0.94
N ALA A 76 -39.97 17.30 -1.04
CA ALA A 76 -38.56 17.74 -1.12
C ALA A 76 -37.60 17.25 0.00
N GLY A 77 -38.13 16.80 1.15
CA GLY A 77 -37.34 16.12 2.18
C GLY A 77 -36.75 14.77 1.74
N SER A 78 -37.42 14.10 0.80
CA SER A 78 -37.03 12.78 0.26
C SER A 78 -35.76 12.85 -0.61
N GLU A 79 -35.59 13.92 -1.41
CA GLU A 79 -34.40 14.08 -2.25
C GLU A 79 -33.12 14.30 -1.45
N THR A 80 -33.18 15.09 -0.37
CA THR A 80 -32.03 15.36 0.49
C THR A 80 -31.62 14.08 1.24
N GLN A 81 -32.59 13.31 1.75
CA GLN A 81 -32.35 12.01 2.37
C GLN A 81 -31.77 11.00 1.37
N THR A 82 -32.25 10.99 0.13
CA THR A 82 -31.74 10.09 -0.92
C THR A 82 -30.30 10.44 -1.32
N ARG A 83 -29.97 11.73 -1.44
CA ARG A 83 -28.59 12.20 -1.67
C ARG A 83 -27.65 11.83 -0.52
N LEU A 84 -28.11 11.96 0.72
CA LEU A 84 -27.32 11.57 1.88
C LEU A 84 -27.07 10.06 1.89
N LEU A 85 -28.10 9.26 1.63
CA LEU A 85 -27.99 7.80 1.53
C LEU A 85 -26.98 7.38 0.46
N LYS A 86 -27.06 7.97 -0.73
CA LYS A 86 -26.12 7.71 -1.83
C LYS A 86 -24.67 8.06 -1.46
N ASN A 87 -24.46 9.16 -0.73
CA ASN A 87 -23.12 9.51 -0.25
C ASN A 87 -22.60 8.53 0.80
N LEU A 88 -23.47 8.02 1.68
CA LEU A 88 -23.10 7.00 2.67
C LEU A 88 -22.77 5.67 2.02
N GLU A 89 -23.55 5.23 1.03
CA GLU A 89 -23.27 4.03 0.22
C GLU A 89 -21.91 4.13 -0.49
N ASN A 90 -21.61 5.28 -1.12
CA ASN A 90 -20.30 5.51 -1.76
C ASN A 90 -19.13 5.48 -0.76
N LYS A 91 -19.32 6.06 0.43
CA LYS A 91 -18.31 6.04 1.49
C LYS A 91 -18.10 4.62 2.02
N GLN A 92 -19.17 3.86 2.24
CA GLN A 92 -19.10 2.47 2.65
C GLN A 92 -18.33 1.62 1.63
N GLN A 93 -18.66 1.73 0.34
CA GLN A 93 -17.97 1.00 -0.72
C GLN A 93 -16.46 1.33 -0.75
N THR A 94 -16.10 2.58 -0.50
CA THR A 94 -14.69 3.01 -0.40
C THR A 94 -14.01 2.39 0.82
N VAL A 95 -14.67 2.37 1.98
CA VAL A 95 -14.15 1.79 3.22
C VAL A 95 -13.98 0.27 3.09
N GLU A 96 -14.95 -0.42 2.50
CA GLU A 96 -14.92 -1.85 2.27
C GLU A 96 -13.80 -2.24 1.29
N GLU A 97 -13.61 -1.46 0.23
CA GLU A 97 -12.50 -1.66 -0.70
C GLU A 97 -11.14 -1.46 -0.01
N ASN A 98 -11.00 -0.40 0.78
CA ASN A 98 -9.79 -0.15 1.55
C ASN A 98 -9.52 -1.26 2.57
N TYR A 99 -10.57 -1.79 3.22
CA TYR A 99 -10.48 -2.91 4.14
C TYR A 99 -10.04 -4.19 3.44
N ARG A 100 -10.59 -4.49 2.25
CA ARG A 100 -10.20 -5.62 1.42
C ARG A 100 -8.73 -5.56 1.01
N VAL A 101 -8.26 -4.36 0.65
CA VAL A 101 -6.86 -4.12 0.30
C VAL A 101 -5.94 -4.32 1.51
N LEU A 102 -6.29 -3.74 2.65
CA LEU A 102 -5.47 -3.82 3.87
C LEU A 102 -5.38 -5.26 4.39
N SER A 103 -6.50 -5.99 4.41
CA SER A 103 -6.54 -7.40 4.83
C SER A 103 -5.72 -8.31 3.92
N ARG A 104 -5.72 -8.08 2.60
CA ARG A 104 -4.82 -8.77 1.65
C ARG A 104 -3.34 -8.49 1.96
N GLY A 105 -3.00 -7.23 2.24
CA GLY A 105 -1.65 -6.83 2.66
C GLY A 105 -1.19 -7.62 3.88
N ILE A 106 -2.00 -7.66 4.94
CA ILE A 106 -1.67 -8.43 6.15
C ILE A 106 -1.58 -9.94 5.89
N GLN A 107 -2.44 -10.49 5.04
CA GLN A 107 -2.37 -11.92 4.70
C GLN A 107 -1.08 -12.28 3.96
N SER A 108 -0.60 -11.38 3.08
CA SER A 108 0.69 -11.55 2.40
C SER A 108 1.89 -11.47 3.34
N LEU A 109 1.77 -10.74 4.45
CA LEU A 109 2.80 -10.64 5.50
C LEU A 109 2.83 -11.87 6.41
N LYS A 110 1.69 -12.55 6.60
CA LYS A 110 1.59 -13.80 7.38
C LYS A 110 2.12 -15.03 6.66
N SER A 111 2.12 -15.04 5.33
CA SER A 111 2.75 -16.08 4.53
C SER A 111 4.26 -15.87 4.45
N THR A 112 4.96 -16.01 5.58
CA THR A 112 6.39 -16.26 5.59
C THR A 112 6.61 -17.76 5.28
N PRO A 113 7.26 -18.13 4.16
CA PRO A 113 7.84 -19.46 4.06
C PRO A 113 9.10 -19.45 4.93
N SER A 114 8.98 -19.94 6.16
CA SER A 114 10.13 -20.45 6.90
C SER A 114 10.68 -21.64 6.13
N GLY A 115 11.89 -21.52 5.60
CA GLY A 115 12.58 -22.62 4.94
C GLY A 115 13.77 -22.14 4.13
N ASP A 116 14.96 -22.47 4.59
CA ASP A 116 16.24 -22.30 3.91
C ASP A 116 16.15 -22.55 2.40
N THR A 117 16.61 -21.60 1.59
CA THR A 117 17.45 -21.87 0.41
C THR A 117 18.03 -20.54 -0.06
N ALA A 118 19.35 -20.39 0.07
CA ALA A 118 20.14 -19.50 -0.77
C ALA A 118 19.98 -19.99 -2.23
N GLY A 119 18.96 -19.49 -2.92
CA GLY A 119 18.63 -19.84 -4.29
C GLY A 119 17.90 -18.67 -4.91
N SER A 120 18.53 -18.09 -5.93
CA SER A 120 18.04 -16.96 -6.72
C SER A 120 16.51 -16.95 -6.86
N SER A 121 15.84 -16.01 -6.20
CA SER A 121 14.41 -15.77 -6.36
C SER A 121 14.15 -15.13 -7.72
N THR A 122 14.33 -15.91 -8.79
CA THR A 122 13.76 -15.61 -10.10
C THR A 122 12.26 -15.87 -10.00
N LEU A 123 11.50 -14.93 -9.43
CA LEU A 123 10.04 -14.96 -9.59
C LEU A 123 9.74 -14.79 -11.07
N ASN A 124 9.38 -15.90 -11.72
CA ASN A 124 8.84 -15.92 -13.07
C ASN A 124 7.42 -15.35 -13.03
N LEU A 125 7.04 -14.62 -14.09
CA LEU A 125 5.72 -14.01 -14.26
C LEU A 125 4.57 -15.02 -14.04
N ASP A 126 4.86 -16.30 -14.24
CA ASP A 126 3.96 -17.45 -14.10
C ASP A 126 3.33 -17.62 -12.70
N ASN A 127 3.93 -17.05 -11.65
CA ASN A 127 3.41 -17.11 -10.28
C ASN A 127 2.71 -15.81 -9.84
N TYR A 128 2.46 -14.86 -10.74
CA TYR A 128 1.69 -13.65 -10.41
C TYR A 128 0.18 -14.00 -10.36
N PRO A 129 -0.53 -13.79 -9.23
CA PRO A 129 -1.93 -14.17 -9.13
C PRO A 129 -2.78 -13.38 -10.15
N THR A 130 -3.40 -14.10 -11.09
CA THR A 130 -4.24 -13.53 -12.16
C THR A 130 -5.73 -13.62 -11.89
N ASP A 131 -6.14 -14.16 -10.73
CA ASP A 131 -7.51 -14.59 -10.48
C ASP A 131 -8.53 -13.42 -10.52
N HIS A 132 -8.07 -12.18 -10.26
CA HIS A 132 -8.90 -10.97 -10.34
C HIS A 132 -8.11 -9.78 -10.91
N LEU A 133 -8.13 -9.66 -12.24
CA LEU A 133 -7.45 -8.59 -12.97
C LEU A 133 -8.41 -7.42 -13.21
N GLU A 134 -8.28 -6.35 -12.41
CA GLU A 134 -9.01 -5.10 -12.64
C GLU A 134 -8.46 -4.32 -13.86
N PRO A 135 -9.32 -3.76 -14.73
CA PRO A 135 -8.88 -2.92 -15.84
C PRO A 135 -8.14 -1.65 -15.38
N ASN A 136 -7.21 -1.16 -16.20
CA ASN A 136 -6.38 0.02 -15.92
C ASN A 136 -5.61 -0.01 -14.58
N THR A 137 -5.35 -1.20 -14.05
CA THR A 137 -4.55 -1.39 -12.83
C THR A 137 -3.16 -1.88 -13.22
N LEU A 138 -2.15 -1.07 -12.92
CA LEU A 138 -0.75 -1.40 -13.15
C LEU A 138 -0.23 -2.30 -12.04
N ARG A 139 0.48 -3.36 -12.41
CA ARG A 139 1.04 -4.33 -11.47
C ARG A 139 2.28 -5.00 -12.05
N GLY A 140 3.14 -5.61 -11.24
CA GLY A 140 4.36 -6.22 -11.75
C GLY A 140 5.38 -6.57 -10.69
N VAL A 141 6.61 -6.83 -11.12
CA VAL A 141 7.76 -7.12 -10.27
C VAL A 141 8.97 -6.28 -10.71
N VAL A 142 9.78 -5.85 -9.75
CA VAL A 142 11.04 -5.13 -10.00
C VAL A 142 12.21 -6.05 -9.67
N LYS A 143 13.19 -6.11 -10.57
CA LYS A 143 14.39 -6.93 -10.46
C LYS A 143 15.64 -6.07 -10.64
N GLY A 144 16.73 -6.43 -9.96
CA GLY A 144 18.05 -5.87 -10.19
C GLY A 144 18.75 -6.51 -11.39
N SER A 145 19.99 -6.10 -11.64
CA SER A 145 20.82 -6.57 -12.76
C SER A 145 21.13 -8.08 -12.68
N GLU A 146 21.18 -8.66 -11.47
CA GLU A 146 21.37 -10.10 -11.26
C GLU A 146 20.06 -10.92 -11.33
N GLY A 147 18.94 -10.30 -11.70
CA GLY A 147 17.62 -10.94 -11.74
C GLY A 147 16.97 -11.17 -10.38
N LYS A 148 17.64 -10.80 -9.27
CA LYS A 148 17.07 -10.77 -7.91
C LYS A 148 15.96 -9.73 -7.82
N VAL A 149 14.86 -10.09 -7.15
CA VAL A 149 13.79 -9.14 -6.87
C VAL A 149 14.27 -8.04 -5.93
N LEU A 150 13.77 -6.82 -6.14
CA LEU A 150 14.09 -5.68 -5.31
C LEU A 150 12.88 -5.28 -4.49
N THR A 151 13.07 -5.19 -3.18
CA THR A 151 12.04 -4.80 -2.21
C THR A 151 12.21 -3.33 -1.82
N ASP A 152 11.15 -2.72 -1.30
CA ASP A 152 11.13 -1.32 -0.84
C ASP A 152 11.58 -0.25 -1.86
N VAL A 153 11.57 -0.58 -3.16
CA VAL A 153 11.91 0.34 -4.24
C VAL A 153 10.72 1.23 -4.58
N LEU A 154 10.95 2.54 -4.68
CA LEU A 154 9.91 3.51 -5.01
C LEU A 154 9.62 3.51 -6.52
N LEU A 155 8.36 3.34 -6.89
CA LEU A 155 7.84 3.56 -8.23
C LEU A 155 6.96 4.81 -8.23
N ILE A 156 7.09 5.63 -9.26
CA ILE A 156 6.31 6.84 -9.49
C ILE A 156 5.61 6.67 -10.83
N VAL A 157 4.28 6.73 -10.83
CA VAL A 157 3.47 6.75 -12.05
C VAL A 157 3.13 8.19 -12.38
N LYS A 158 3.46 8.63 -13.60
CA LYS A 158 3.19 9.97 -14.10
C LYS A 158 2.20 9.95 -15.25
N ASN A 159 1.40 11.00 -15.40
CA ASN A 159 0.50 11.19 -16.54
C ASN A 159 1.28 11.71 -17.79
N GLU A 160 0.57 11.94 -18.90
CA GLU A 160 1.14 12.48 -20.15
C GLU A 160 1.82 13.86 -19.99
N ARG A 161 1.47 14.61 -18.93
CA ARG A 161 2.08 15.90 -18.60
C ARG A 161 3.28 15.78 -17.67
N GLU A 162 3.79 14.56 -17.43
CA GLU A 162 4.88 14.27 -16.49
C GLU A 162 4.55 14.54 -15.01
N GLU A 163 3.28 14.73 -14.68
CA GLU A 163 2.85 14.97 -13.30
C GLU A 163 2.69 13.64 -12.56
N PRO A 164 3.27 13.48 -11.36
CA PRO A 164 3.12 12.26 -10.57
C PRO A 164 1.67 12.12 -10.08
N VAL A 165 1.01 11.03 -10.47
CA VAL A 165 -0.38 10.74 -10.09
C VAL A 165 -0.49 9.60 -9.09
N ARG A 166 0.52 8.72 -9.00
CA ARG A 166 0.65 7.68 -7.99
C ARG A 166 2.11 7.49 -7.62
N ALA A 167 2.35 7.09 -6.38
CA ALA A 167 3.63 6.59 -5.91
C ALA A 167 3.39 5.37 -5.03
N LEU A 168 4.20 4.33 -5.19
CA LEU A 168 4.10 3.08 -4.44
C LEU A 168 5.48 2.45 -4.28
N LYS A 169 5.63 1.57 -3.29
CA LYS A 169 6.82 0.76 -3.12
C LYS A 169 6.55 -0.69 -3.46
N THR A 170 7.59 -1.40 -3.89
CA THR A 170 7.55 -2.85 -4.01
C THR A 170 7.41 -3.54 -2.64
N ASP A 171 6.67 -4.65 -2.60
CA ASP A 171 6.52 -5.51 -1.41
C ASP A 171 7.78 -6.35 -1.15
N SER A 172 7.71 -7.24 -0.14
CA SER A 172 8.79 -8.15 0.25
C SER A 172 9.15 -9.21 -0.82
N LEU A 173 8.31 -9.38 -1.83
CA LEU A 173 8.54 -10.24 -2.99
C LEU A 173 8.98 -9.42 -4.23
N GLY A 174 9.23 -8.12 -4.05
CA GLY A 174 9.56 -7.18 -5.10
C GLY A 174 8.42 -6.88 -6.07
N ARG A 175 7.19 -7.23 -5.70
CA ARG A 175 5.98 -6.98 -6.50
C ARG A 175 5.43 -5.60 -6.22
N PHE A 176 4.76 -5.02 -7.20
CA PHE A 176 4.01 -3.79 -7.03
C PHE A 176 2.63 -3.94 -7.65
N GLU A 177 1.62 -3.32 -7.05
CA GLU A 177 0.26 -3.28 -7.60
C GLU A 177 -0.42 -1.99 -7.17
N LEU A 178 -1.06 -1.31 -8.12
CA LEU A 178 -1.92 -0.18 -7.78
C LEU A 178 -3.19 -0.67 -7.10
N LEU A 179 -3.50 -0.09 -5.95
CA LEU A 179 -4.70 -0.41 -5.19
C LEU A 179 -5.98 0.13 -5.83
N SER A 180 -5.85 1.11 -6.73
CA SER A 180 -6.98 1.71 -7.44
C SER A 180 -6.66 1.82 -8.93
N LYS A 181 -7.69 1.61 -9.76
CA LYS A 181 -7.59 1.77 -11.21
C LYS A 181 -7.29 3.22 -11.59
N LEU A 182 -6.57 3.38 -12.69
CA LEU A 182 -6.34 4.68 -13.33
C LEU A 182 -7.42 4.94 -14.40
N SER A 183 -7.59 6.21 -14.76
CA SER A 183 -8.40 6.60 -15.91
C SER A 183 -7.71 6.17 -17.21
N ASN A 184 -8.46 6.15 -18.31
CA ASN A 184 -7.87 5.96 -19.63
C ASN A 184 -6.90 7.13 -19.94
N GLY A 185 -5.79 6.83 -20.59
CA GLY A 185 -4.77 7.82 -20.92
C GLY A 185 -3.37 7.24 -21.01
N LYS A 186 -2.40 8.10 -21.33
CA LYS A 186 -0.99 7.74 -21.36
C LYS A 186 -0.33 8.03 -20.02
N TYR A 187 0.46 7.07 -19.56
CA TYR A 187 1.20 7.14 -18.33
C TYR A 187 2.64 6.69 -18.54
N SER A 188 3.48 7.01 -17.57
CA SER A 188 4.80 6.44 -17.47
C SER A 188 5.10 5.97 -16.05
N ILE A 189 5.97 4.97 -15.94
CA ILE A 189 6.44 4.41 -14.67
C ILE A 189 7.92 4.72 -14.58
N GLU A 190 8.32 5.43 -13.52
CA GLU A 190 9.70 5.67 -13.15
C GLU A 190 10.04 4.95 -11.86
N VAL A 191 11.13 4.20 -11.86
CA VAL A 191 11.67 3.54 -10.67
C VAL A 191 12.77 4.41 -10.06
N LYS A 192 12.67 4.70 -8.77
CA LYS A 192 13.66 5.43 -7.98
C LYS A 192 14.30 4.45 -6.99
N PRO A 193 15.41 3.80 -7.37
CA PRO A 193 16.18 2.98 -6.44
C PRO A 193 16.83 3.86 -5.36
N SER A 194 17.20 3.25 -4.24
CA SER A 194 18.03 3.94 -3.25
C SER A 194 19.45 4.16 -3.79
N ASP A 195 20.11 5.22 -3.32
CA ASP A 195 21.47 5.57 -3.74
C ASP A 195 22.49 4.44 -3.47
N GLU A 196 22.21 3.59 -2.48
CA GLU A 196 23.02 2.44 -2.10
C GLU A 196 23.02 1.33 -3.16
N MET A 197 21.91 1.16 -3.90
CA MET A 197 21.76 0.08 -4.87
C MET A 197 22.56 0.30 -6.15
N LYS A 198 22.92 1.56 -6.47
CA LYS A 198 23.65 1.94 -7.69
C LYS A 198 23.05 1.35 -8.98
N LEU A 199 21.72 1.24 -9.03
CA LEU A 199 20.98 0.74 -10.19
C LEU A 199 20.34 1.88 -10.96
N SER A 200 20.15 1.66 -12.27
CA SER A 200 19.39 2.54 -13.13
C SER A 200 18.25 1.78 -13.80
N PHE A 201 17.13 2.47 -14.05
CA PHE A 201 15.95 1.88 -14.65
C PHE A 201 15.49 2.72 -15.84
N GLU A 202 15.05 2.04 -16.89
CA GLU A 202 14.41 2.69 -18.02
C GLU A 202 13.00 3.15 -17.64
N LYS A 203 12.62 4.32 -18.14
CA LYS A 203 11.26 4.82 -18.00
C LYS A 203 10.34 4.03 -18.93
N ILE A 204 9.27 3.49 -18.37
CA ILE A 204 8.30 2.68 -19.11
C ILE A 204 7.09 3.54 -19.46
N SER A 205 6.68 3.53 -20.72
CA SER A 205 5.44 4.18 -21.17
C SER A 205 4.33 3.14 -21.34
N VAL A 206 3.12 3.49 -20.90
CA VAL A 206 1.94 2.63 -21.00
C VAL A 206 0.71 3.46 -21.36
N GLU A 207 -0.13 2.94 -22.25
CA GLU A 207 -1.42 3.53 -22.60
C GLU A 207 -2.55 2.66 -22.02
N LEU A 208 -3.44 3.29 -21.25
CA LEU A 208 -4.57 2.64 -20.58
C LEU A 208 -5.86 2.91 -21.34
N LYS A 209 -6.57 1.86 -21.74
CA LYS A 209 -7.75 1.91 -22.63
C LYS A 209 -9.04 1.35 -22.00
N GLY A 210 -9.02 1.05 -20.70
CA GLY A 210 -10.13 0.39 -20.01
C GLY A 210 -10.02 -1.14 -20.06
N GLU A 211 -8.83 -1.65 -20.34
CA GLU A 211 -8.55 -3.08 -20.50
C GLU A 211 -7.65 -3.59 -19.36
N VAL A 212 -7.59 -4.91 -19.21
CA VAL A 212 -6.65 -5.56 -18.30
C VAL A 212 -5.22 -5.35 -18.80
N VAL A 213 -4.37 -4.81 -17.93
CA VAL A 213 -2.95 -4.61 -18.22
C VAL A 213 -2.15 -5.81 -17.72
N PRO A 214 -1.36 -6.47 -18.57
CA PRO A 214 -0.46 -7.54 -18.15
C PRO A 214 0.55 -7.05 -17.09
N PRO A 215 1.04 -7.92 -16.19
CA PRO A 215 2.02 -7.49 -15.21
C PRO A 215 3.36 -7.13 -15.87
N PHE A 216 3.99 -6.08 -15.37
CA PHE A 216 5.30 -5.63 -15.83
C PHE A 216 6.42 -6.40 -15.14
N VAL A 217 7.50 -6.68 -15.87
CA VAL A 217 8.78 -7.07 -15.29
C VAL A 217 9.75 -5.94 -15.57
N ILE A 218 10.15 -5.24 -14.51
CA ILE A 218 11.02 -4.07 -14.62
C ILE A 218 12.42 -4.46 -14.13
N SER A 219 13.42 -4.38 -14.99
CA SER A 219 14.80 -4.79 -14.68
C SER A 219 15.75 -3.60 -14.64
N GLY A 220 16.53 -3.52 -13.57
CA GLY A 220 17.58 -2.51 -13.38
C GLY A 220 18.87 -2.92 -14.06
N LYS A 221 19.62 -1.93 -14.53
CA LYS A 221 20.99 -2.06 -15.07
C LYS A 221 22.00 -1.51 -14.09
#